data_AF-A0A352NPH5-F1
#
_entry.id   AF-A0A352NPH5-F1
#
_cell.length_a   1.000
_cell.length_b   1.000
_cell.length_c   1.000
_cell.angle_alpha   90.00
_cell.angle_beta   90.00
_cell.angle_gamma   90.00
#
_symmetry.space_group_name_H-M   'P 1'
#
loop_
_entity.id
_entity.type
_entity.pdbx_description
1 polymer ?
#
loop_
_entity_poly.entity_id
_entity_poly.type
_entity_poly.pdbx_seq_one_letter_code
_entity_poly.pdbx_strand_id
1 'polypeptide(L)'
;MFKVRLDFKSNGKPGRLLFGGKPSEKAAEEVREQQVAVFRNIPLQGIQIIDIDVSTDVYSVYDEIANTYAAYAPLVMTIKADNLENIIRFITREDFRKIEILDPASINLSHSDLERLLFRVHEEMREYRLRLEKKYNLK
;
A
#
# COMPACT_ATOMS: atom_id res chain seq x y z
N MET A 1 16.03 4.35 -7.27
CA MET A 1 14.90 3.44 -7.57
C MET A 1 14.55 2.65 -6.32
N PHE A 2 13.26 2.32 -6.17
CA PHE A 2 12.73 1.63 -5.00
C PHE A 2 11.85 0.47 -5.45
N LYS A 3 11.86 -0.61 -4.68
CA LYS A 3 10.94 -1.72 -4.81
C LYS A 3 9.97 -1.68 -3.63
N VAL A 4 8.68 -1.50 -3.91
CA VAL A 4 7.64 -1.36 -2.88
C VAL A 4 6.70 -2.54 -3.00
N ARG A 5 6.45 -3.23 -1.87
CA ARG A 5 5.43 -4.26 -1.77
C ARG A 5 4.21 -3.72 -1.03
N LEU A 6 3.05 -3.84 -1.68
CA LEU A 6 1.74 -3.56 -1.12
C LEU A 6 0.94 -4.87 -1.07
N ASP A 7 0.26 -5.14 0.03
CA ASP A 7 -0.56 -6.32 0.21
C ASP A 7 -2.03 -5.90 0.41
N PHE A 8 -2.84 -6.09 -0.63
CA PHE A 8 -4.23 -5.64 -0.62
C PHE A 8 -5.11 -6.62 0.14
N LYS A 9 -5.75 -6.14 1.22
CA LYS A 9 -6.70 -6.90 2.02
C LYS A 9 -8.12 -6.77 1.46
N SER A 10 -8.86 -7.87 1.44
CA SER A 10 -10.33 -7.84 1.35
C SER A 10 -10.95 -8.00 2.73
N ASN A 11 -11.83 -7.08 3.11
CA ASN A 11 -12.74 -7.30 4.23
C ASN A 11 -13.89 -8.19 3.72
N GLY A 12 -13.61 -9.49 3.59
CA GLY A 12 -14.67 -10.47 3.35
C GLY A 12 -15.72 -10.29 4.44
N LYS A 13 -16.93 -9.82 4.08
CA LYS A 13 -18.04 -9.84 5.05
C LYS A 13 -18.19 -11.29 5.48
N PRO A 14 -18.35 -11.59 6.78
CA PRO A 14 -18.69 -12.94 7.24
C PRO A 14 -20.14 -13.22 6.80
N GLY A 15 -20.29 -13.62 5.54
CA GLY A 15 -21.54 -14.01 4.90
C GLY A 15 -21.66 -15.52 4.99
N ARG A 16 -22.57 -15.96 5.85
CA ARG A 16 -23.16 -17.29 5.98
C ARG A 16 -22.74 -18.31 4.91
N LEU A 17 -22.10 -19.36 5.41
CA LEU A 17 -21.91 -20.69 4.85
C LEU A 17 -23.20 -21.27 4.24
N LEU A 18 -23.67 -20.80 3.09
CA LEU A 18 -24.66 -21.45 2.23
C LEU A 18 -24.49 -20.88 0.80
N PHE A 19 -23.93 -21.67 -0.11
CA PHE A 19 -23.85 -21.44 -1.57
C PHE A 19 -22.79 -20.43 -2.10
N GLY A 20 -21.60 -20.94 -2.45
CA GLY A 20 -20.85 -20.51 -3.65
C GLY A 20 -20.32 -19.07 -3.73
N GLY A 21 -20.10 -18.36 -2.62
CA GLY A 21 -19.49 -17.02 -2.63
C GLY A 21 -18.02 -17.05 -3.06
N LYS A 22 -17.56 -16.04 -3.80
CA LYS A 22 -16.14 -15.90 -4.17
C LYS A 22 -15.28 -15.95 -2.88
N PRO A 23 -14.25 -16.80 -2.79
CA PRO A 23 -13.38 -16.88 -1.62
C PRO A 23 -12.79 -15.50 -1.31
N SER A 24 -12.55 -15.17 -0.03
CA SER A 24 -11.92 -13.91 0.41
C SER A 24 -10.65 -13.55 -0.39
N GLU A 25 -9.94 -14.57 -0.87
CA GLU A 25 -8.79 -14.50 -1.77
C GLU A 25 -9.11 -13.84 -3.10
N LYS A 26 -10.18 -14.27 -3.78
CA LYS A 26 -10.62 -13.68 -5.04
C LYS A 26 -11.06 -12.22 -4.87
N ALA A 27 -11.67 -11.89 -3.73
CA ALA A 27 -12.01 -10.50 -3.43
C ALA A 27 -10.74 -9.65 -3.19
N ALA A 28 -9.72 -10.18 -2.53
CA ALA A 28 -8.44 -9.49 -2.37
C ALA A 28 -7.74 -9.28 -3.73
N GLU A 29 -7.81 -10.29 -4.60
CA GLU A 29 -7.31 -10.23 -5.97
C GLU A 29 -8.01 -9.16 -6.80
N GLU A 30 -9.34 -9.06 -6.74
CA GLU A 30 -10.11 -8.01 -7.42
C GLU A 30 -9.71 -6.60 -6.94
N VAL A 31 -9.46 -6.42 -5.64
CA VAL A 31 -8.93 -5.16 -5.10
C VAL A 31 -7.54 -4.85 -5.67
N ARG A 32 -6.65 -5.85 -5.73
CA ARG A 32 -5.32 -5.71 -6.35
C ARG A 32 -5.44 -5.30 -7.82
N GLU A 33 -6.31 -5.94 -8.60
CA GLU A 33 -6.52 -5.62 -10.02
C GLU A 33 -6.99 -4.17 -10.23
N GLN A 34 -7.92 -3.70 -9.39
CA GLN A 34 -8.36 -2.31 -9.41
C GLN A 34 -7.22 -1.35 -9.12
N GLN A 35 -6.37 -1.67 -8.13
CA GLN A 35 -5.22 -0.83 -7.76
C GLN A 35 -4.14 -0.84 -8.86
N VAL A 36 -3.90 -1.98 -9.51
CA VAL A 36 -3.05 -2.06 -10.72
C VAL A 36 -3.56 -1.11 -11.80
N ALA A 37 -4.87 -1.11 -12.07
CA ALA A 37 -5.47 -0.22 -13.05
C ALA A 37 -5.29 1.26 -12.68
N VAL A 38 -5.42 1.61 -11.39
CA VAL A 38 -5.14 2.97 -10.90
C VAL A 38 -3.68 3.33 -11.14
N PHE A 39 -2.73 2.50 -10.71
CA PHE A 39 -1.31 2.79 -10.85
C PHE A 39 -0.85 2.92 -12.31
N ARG A 40 -1.44 2.15 -13.22
CA ARG A 40 -1.10 2.24 -14.66
C ARG A 40 -1.63 3.49 -15.35
N ASN A 41 -2.73 4.05 -14.87
CA ASN A 41 -3.47 5.10 -15.59
C ASN A 41 -3.45 6.47 -14.88
N ILE A 42 -3.16 6.52 -13.59
CA ILE A 42 -3.18 7.75 -12.81
C ILE A 42 -1.74 8.22 -12.53
N PRO A 43 -1.33 9.40 -13.04
CA PRO A 43 -0.01 9.91 -12.80
C PRO A 43 0.18 10.25 -11.32
N LEU A 44 1.30 9.81 -10.75
CA LEU A 44 1.71 10.13 -9.40
C LEU A 44 2.82 11.18 -9.45
N GLN A 45 2.56 12.35 -8.87
CA GLN A 45 3.54 13.44 -8.91
C GLN A 45 4.88 13.01 -8.32
N GLY A 46 5.94 13.21 -9.10
CA GLY A 46 7.32 12.91 -8.73
C GLY A 46 7.64 11.43 -8.59
N ILE A 47 6.79 10.56 -9.15
CA ILE A 47 6.94 9.10 -9.17
C ILE A 47 6.72 8.60 -10.59
N GLN A 48 7.68 7.81 -11.08
CA GLN A 48 7.57 7.03 -12.29
C GLN A 48 7.48 5.55 -11.92
N ILE A 49 6.41 4.88 -12.35
CA ILE A 49 6.28 3.42 -12.22
C ILE A 49 7.02 2.78 -13.38
N ILE A 50 8.01 1.94 -13.06
CA ILE A 50 8.87 1.24 -14.03
C ILE A 50 8.30 -0.15 -14.31
N ASP A 51 7.86 -0.85 -13.26
CA ASP A 51 7.34 -2.20 -13.38
C ASP A 51 6.30 -2.48 -12.28
N ILE A 52 5.36 -3.37 -12.58
CA ILE A 52 4.36 -3.90 -11.65
C ILE A 52 4.33 -5.42 -11.79
N ASP A 53 4.73 -6.09 -10.73
CA ASP A 53 4.74 -7.55 -10.60
C ASP A 53 3.62 -8.01 -9.65
N VAL A 54 2.84 -8.98 -10.11
CA VAL A 54 1.70 -9.59 -9.41
C VAL A 54 1.82 -11.12 -9.34
N SER A 55 3.02 -11.65 -9.58
CA SER A 55 3.30 -13.08 -9.60
C SER A 55 3.28 -13.74 -8.22
N THR A 56 3.31 -12.96 -7.13
CA THR A 56 3.23 -13.50 -5.78
C THR A 56 1.81 -13.95 -5.48
N ASP A 57 1.67 -15.22 -5.08
CA ASP A 57 0.38 -15.81 -4.77
C ASP A 57 -0.37 -15.07 -3.66
N VAL A 58 -1.71 -15.09 -3.78
CA VAL A 58 -2.62 -14.63 -2.72
C VAL A 58 -2.45 -15.55 -1.51
N TYR A 59 -2.43 -14.97 -0.32
CA TYR A 59 -2.25 -15.73 0.92
C TYR A 59 -3.26 -15.30 1.98
N SER A 60 -3.57 -16.22 2.89
CA SER A 60 -4.49 -16.01 4.00
C SER A 60 -3.76 -16.09 5.33
N VAL A 61 -4.04 -15.15 6.23
CA VAL A 61 -3.48 -15.08 7.58
C VAL A 61 -4.63 -15.11 8.59
N TYR A 62 -4.49 -15.91 9.64
CA TYR A 62 -5.43 -15.89 10.75
C TYR A 62 -5.23 -14.61 11.57
N ASP A 63 -6.28 -13.79 11.64
CA ASP A 63 -6.33 -12.58 12.46
C ASP A 63 -6.94 -12.95 13.81
N GLU A 64 -6.11 -13.01 14.86
CA GLU A 64 -6.52 -13.38 16.20
C GLU A 64 -7.49 -12.37 16.84
N ILE A 65 -7.38 -11.08 16.46
CA ILE A 65 -8.21 -10.00 17.00
C ILE A 65 -9.62 -10.08 16.39
N ALA A 66 -9.69 -10.31 15.08
CA ALA A 66 -10.95 -10.46 14.36
C ALA A 66 -11.51 -11.89 14.41
N ASN A 67 -10.74 -12.85 14.95
CA ASN A 67 -11.06 -14.28 15.03
C ASN A 67 -11.51 -14.86 13.68
N THR A 68 -10.79 -14.52 12.60
CA THR A 68 -11.12 -14.90 11.22
C THR A 68 -9.88 -14.93 10.33
N TYR A 69 -9.96 -15.60 9.18
CA TYR A 69 -8.92 -15.51 8.15
C TYR A 69 -9.08 -14.23 7.32
N ALA A 70 -7.97 -13.51 7.13
CA ALA A 70 -7.85 -12.38 6.23
C ALA A 70 -6.99 -12.78 5.02
N ALA A 71 -7.54 -12.60 3.83
CA ALA A 71 -6.82 -12.82 2.58
C ALA A 71 -6.14 -11.53 2.09
N TYR A 72 -4.95 -11.68 1.54
CA TYR A 72 -4.08 -10.63 1.04
C TYR A 72 -3.56 -10.96 -0.35
N ALA A 73 -3.71 -10.02 -1.28
CA ALA A 73 -3.19 -10.12 -2.65
C ALA A 73 -1.97 -9.20 -2.81
N PRO A 74 -0.74 -9.74 -2.91
CA PRO A 74 0.47 -8.93 -3.01
C PRO A 74 0.65 -8.28 -4.38
N LEU A 75 1.27 -7.11 -4.37
CA LEU A 75 1.69 -6.36 -5.55
C LEU A 75 3.05 -5.74 -5.26
N VAL A 76 3.98 -5.92 -6.19
CA VAL A 76 5.33 -5.40 -6.08
C VAL A 76 5.56 -4.41 -7.21
N MET A 77 5.91 -3.18 -6.87
CA MET A 77 6.20 -2.13 -7.85
C MET A 77 7.67 -1.75 -7.79
N THR A 78 8.29 -1.65 -8.96
CA THR A 78 9.54 -0.94 -9.12
C THR A 78 9.24 0.49 -9.52
N ILE A 79 9.65 1.45 -8.71
CA ILE A 79 9.40 2.87 -8.92
C ILE A 79 10.70 3.67 -8.93
N LYS A 80 10.70 4.74 -9.71
CA LYS A 80 11.70 5.80 -9.64
C LYS A 80 11.01 7.03 -9.05
N ALA A 81 11.60 7.60 -8.00
CA ALA A 81 11.11 8.84 -7.40
C ALA A 81 12.11 9.95 -7.65
N ASP A 82 11.60 11.17 -7.88
CA ASP A 82 12.43 12.35 -8.11
C ASP A 82 13.21 12.75 -6.85
N ASN A 83 12.62 12.50 -5.68
CA ASN A 83 13.22 12.73 -4.37
C ASN A 83 12.66 11.74 -3.34
N LEU A 84 13.31 11.67 -2.17
CA LEU A 84 12.94 10.71 -1.11
C LEU A 84 11.58 11.03 -0.48
N GLU A 85 11.19 12.30 -0.41
CA GLU A 85 9.91 12.74 0.17
C GLU A 85 8.72 12.13 -0.56
N ASN A 86 8.80 12.00 -1.89
CA ASN A 86 7.73 11.42 -2.70
C ASN A 86 7.44 9.95 -2.38
N ILE A 87 8.41 9.22 -1.79
CA ILE A 87 8.24 7.83 -1.36
C ILE A 87 7.37 7.72 -0.10
N ILE A 88 7.35 8.76 0.75
CA ILE A 88 6.66 8.71 2.05
C ILE A 88 5.18 8.33 1.89
N ARG A 89 4.50 8.84 0.85
CA ARG A 89 3.09 8.51 0.57
C ARG A 89 2.80 7.03 0.36
N PHE A 90 3.81 6.23 -0.04
CA PHE A 90 3.64 4.79 -0.24
C PHE A 90 3.80 4.03 1.07
N ILE A 91 4.74 4.44 1.91
CA ILE A 91 5.03 3.74 3.17
C ILE A 91 4.00 4.06 4.27
N THR A 92 3.20 5.11 4.08
CA THR A 92 2.10 5.51 4.99
C THR A 92 0.75 4.87 4.64
N ARG A 93 0.68 4.07 3.57
CA ARG A 93 -0.54 3.36 3.17
C ARG A 93 -0.83 2.20 4.13
N GLU A 94 -2.11 1.90 4.34
CA GLU A 94 -2.54 0.75 5.15
C GLU A 94 -2.14 -0.60 4.53
N ASP A 95 -2.01 -0.65 3.20
CA ASP A 95 -1.60 -1.85 2.46
C ASP A 95 -0.07 -1.97 2.32
N PHE A 96 0.71 -1.03 2.85
CA PHE A 96 2.16 -1.09 2.79
C PHE A 96 2.71 -2.29 3.56
N ARG A 97 3.63 -3.04 2.93
CA ARG A 97 4.27 -4.20 3.56
C ARG A 97 5.78 -4.07 3.68
N LYS A 98 6.46 -3.64 2.61
CA LYS A 98 7.92 -3.57 2.57
C LYS A 98 8.40 -2.57 1.52
N ILE A 99 9.54 -1.95 1.78
CA ILE A 99 10.31 -1.20 0.78
C ILE A 99 11.76 -1.69 0.74
N GLU A 100 12.34 -1.72 -0.45
CA GLU A 100 13.77 -1.94 -0.67
C GLU A 100 14.30 -0.79 -1.53
N ILE A 101 15.47 -0.27 -1.18
CA ILE A 101 16.20 0.72 -1.98
C ILE A 101 17.06 -0.07 -2.97
N LEU A 102 16.79 0.07 -4.26
CA LEU A 102 17.56 -0.62 -5.30
C LEU A 102 18.77 0.20 -5.74
N ASP A 103 18.60 1.52 -5.76
CA ASP A 103 19.61 2.48 -6.19
C ASP A 103 19.24 3.87 -5.62
N PRO A 104 20.19 4.70 -5.19
CA PRO A 104 21.63 4.46 -5.11
C PRO A 104 22.01 3.49 -3.98
N ALA A 105 23.25 2.98 -4.01
CA ALA A 105 23.81 2.14 -2.95
C ALA A 105 23.92 2.86 -1.58
N SER A 106 24.02 4.19 -1.60
CA SER A 106 24.03 5.04 -0.41
C SER A 106 23.27 6.33 -0.67
N ILE A 107 22.54 6.81 0.33
CA ILE A 107 21.83 8.09 0.28
C ILE A 107 22.59 9.09 1.15
N ASN A 108 22.95 10.23 0.58
CA ASN A 108 23.45 11.39 1.32
C ASN A 108 22.34 12.44 1.36
N LEU A 109 21.93 12.85 2.56
CA LEU A 109 20.91 13.88 2.76
C LEU A 109 21.56 15.14 3.31
N SER A 110 21.30 16.28 2.69
CA SER A 110 21.61 17.58 3.29
C SER A 110 20.65 17.88 4.45
N HIS A 111 20.98 18.89 5.25
CA HIS A 111 20.07 19.39 6.29
C HIS A 111 18.69 19.75 5.73
N SER A 112 18.64 20.44 4.58
CA SER A 112 17.37 20.81 3.95
C SER A 112 16.58 19.61 3.44
N ASP A 113 17.25 18.56 2.93
CA ASP A 113 16.57 17.33 2.48
C ASP A 113 15.93 16.61 3.68
N LEU A 114 16.66 16.57 4.80
CA LEU A 114 16.16 15.98 6.03
C LEU A 114 14.96 16.76 6.59
N GLU A 115 15.03 18.09 6.62
CA GLU A 115 13.92 18.94 7.06
C GLU A 115 12.65 18.71 6.23
N ARG A 116 12.78 18.67 4.90
CA ARG A 116 11.64 18.42 4.02
C ARG A 116 11.09 17.01 4.18
N LEU A 117 11.95 16.01 4.36
CA LEU A 117 11.54 14.64 4.65
C LEU A 117 10.72 14.56 5.95
N LEU A 118 11.22 15.16 7.03
CA LEU A 118 10.53 15.20 8.32
C LEU A 118 9.20 15.94 8.23
N PHE A 119 9.15 17.05 7.47
CA PHE A 119 7.92 17.77 7.21
C PHE A 119 6.91 16.91 6.44
N ARG A 120 7.35 16.19 5.40
CA ARG A 120 6.46 15.31 4.63
C ARG A 120 5.89 14.18 5.49
N VAL A 121 6.71 13.59 6.37
CA VAL A 121 6.26 12.58 7.34
C VAL A 121 5.18 13.16 8.26
N HIS A 122 5.39 14.36 8.81
CA HIS A 122 4.38 15.01 9.65
C HIS A 122 3.05 15.22 8.92
N GLU A 123 3.10 15.74 7.69
CA GLU A 123 1.89 15.99 6.91
C GLU A 123 1.12 14.69 6.61
N GLU A 124 1.82 13.62 6.25
CA GLU A 124 1.19 12.31 6.01
C GLU A 124 0.58 11.70 7.27
N MET A 125 1.24 11.83 8.43
CA MET A 125 0.67 11.42 9.71
C MET A 125 -0.58 12.23 10.07
N ARG A 126 -0.56 13.53 9.81
CA ARG A 126 -1.70 14.43 10.02
C ARG A 126 -2.86 14.06 9.10
N GLU A 127 -2.62 13.84 7.81
CA GLU A 127 -3.63 13.41 6.84
C GLU A 127 -4.23 12.05 7.22
N TYR A 128 -3.39 11.09 7.62
CA TYR A 128 -3.82 9.79 8.09
C TYR A 128 -4.75 9.91 9.30
N ARG A 129 -4.39 10.73 10.29
CA ARG A 129 -5.25 11.00 11.46
C ARG A 129 -6.59 11.62 11.05
N LEU A 130 -6.58 12.63 10.19
CA LEU A 130 -7.82 13.27 9.70
C LEU A 130 -8.72 12.28 8.96
N ARG A 131 -8.14 11.36 8.18
CA ARG A 131 -8.89 10.29 7.50
C ARG A 131 -9.51 9.32 8.50
N LEU A 132 -8.80 8.98 9.58
CA LEU A 132 -9.35 8.16 10.66
C LEU A 132 -10.49 8.87 11.39
N GLU A 133 -10.30 10.12 11.80
CA GLU A 133 -11.33 10.93 12.48
C GLU A 133 -12.61 11.00 11.64
N LYS A 134 -12.50 11.28 10.33
CA LYS A 134 -13.65 11.25 9.42
C LYS A 134 -14.32 9.88 9.39
N LYS A 135 -13.56 8.79 9.30
CA LYS A 135 -14.09 7.42 9.28
C LYS A 135 -14.84 7.07 10.58
N TYR A 136 -14.40 7.58 11.73
CA TYR A 136 -15.04 7.33 13.02
C TYR A 136 -16.21 8.29 13.32
N ASN A 137 -16.16 9.53 12.85
CA ASN A 137 -17.23 10.53 13.03
C ASN A 137 -18.40 10.35 12.04
N LEU A 138 -18.24 9.50 11.02
CA LEU A 138 -19.31 9.09 10.10
C LEU A 138 -20.06 7.84 10.58
N LYS A 139 -19.72 7.30 11.75
CA LYS A 139 -20.47 6.25 12.46
C LYS A 139 -21.25 6.86 13.62
#